data_AF-A0A0F8ZJX2-F1
#
_entry.id   AF-A0A0F8ZJX2-F1
#
_cell.length_a   1.000
_cell.length_b   1.000
_cell.length_c   1.000
_cell.angle_alpha   90.00
_cell.angle_beta   90.00
_cell.angle_gamma   90.00
#
_symmetry.space_group_name_H-M   'P 1'
#
loop_
_entity.id
_entity.type
_entity.pdbx_description
1 polymer ?
#
loop_
_entity_poly.entity_id
_entity_poly.type
_entity_poly.pdbx_seq_one_letter_code
_entity_poly.pdbx_strand_id
1 'polypeptide(L)'
;MARPDIPELKSLDEESLPNFNDLLHRLALIFQGLISFGDGTTEDNIDGRWATVADTGNADTEFTFAHGLGRTPVGFFVMNIDKGGVVYDSGTSWDATDIYLKCSAANAAVTLFVI
;
A
#
# COMPACT_ATOMS: atom_id res chain seq x y z
N MET A 1 -43.69 -6.87 -53.54
CA MET A 1 -43.85 -5.45 -53.16
C MET A 1 -43.61 -5.35 -51.67
N ALA A 2 -42.74 -4.44 -51.22
CA ALA A 2 -42.41 -4.28 -49.80
C ALA A 2 -43.42 -3.37 -49.08
N ARG A 3 -43.49 -3.49 -47.75
CA ARG A 3 -44.36 -2.70 -46.86
C ARG A 3 -43.60 -1.44 -46.37
N PRO A 4 -44.24 -0.27 -46.27
CA PRO A 4 -43.56 0.97 -45.85
C PRO A 4 -43.39 1.08 -44.33
N ASP A 5 -42.35 1.80 -43.92
CA ASP A 5 -41.90 1.94 -42.53
C ASP A 5 -42.71 2.95 -41.70
N ILE A 6 -42.65 2.77 -40.37
CA ILE A 6 -43.18 3.69 -39.36
C ILE A 6 -41.98 4.28 -38.59
N PRO A 7 -41.87 5.61 -38.40
CA PRO A 7 -40.73 6.21 -37.73
C PRO A 7 -40.76 5.98 -36.21
N GLU A 8 -39.63 5.59 -35.63
CA GLU A 8 -39.47 5.43 -34.18
C GLU A 8 -39.24 6.76 -33.43
N LEU A 9 -39.56 6.71 -32.14
CA LEU A 9 -39.55 7.85 -31.22
C LEU A 9 -38.13 8.37 -30.94
N LYS A 10 -37.99 9.70 -30.91
CA LYS A 10 -36.71 10.36 -30.62
C LYS A 10 -36.35 10.21 -29.13
N SER A 11 -35.35 9.39 -28.84
CA SER A 11 -34.76 9.25 -27.50
C SER A 11 -34.11 10.57 -27.05
N LEU A 12 -34.09 10.83 -25.74
CA LEU A 12 -33.33 11.95 -25.16
C LEU A 12 -31.85 11.77 -25.45
N ASP A 13 -31.21 12.83 -25.94
CA ASP A 13 -29.89 12.77 -26.56
C ASP A 13 -28.79 12.37 -25.56
N GLU A 14 -27.94 11.39 -25.92
CA GLU A 14 -26.94 10.74 -25.03
C GLU A 14 -25.85 11.68 -24.48
N GLU A 15 -25.79 12.92 -24.98
CA GLU A 15 -24.77 13.95 -24.73
C GLU A 15 -24.66 14.37 -23.25
N SER A 16 -25.67 14.08 -22.42
CA SER A 16 -25.68 14.38 -20.98
C SER A 16 -24.96 13.34 -20.11
N LEU A 17 -24.65 12.15 -20.65
CA LEU A 17 -23.93 11.11 -19.94
C LEU A 17 -22.43 11.19 -20.29
N PRO A 18 -21.51 11.26 -19.31
CA PRO A 18 -20.09 11.10 -19.60
C PRO A 18 -19.92 9.72 -20.25
N ASN A 19 -19.47 9.72 -21.51
CA ASN A 19 -19.41 8.48 -22.28
C ASN A 19 -18.48 7.48 -21.57
N PHE A 20 -18.72 6.18 -21.82
CA PHE A 20 -17.96 5.11 -21.16
C PHE A 20 -16.43 5.27 -21.32
N ASN A 21 -15.98 5.88 -22.42
CA ASN A 21 -14.57 6.17 -22.64
C ASN A 21 -14.02 7.28 -21.72
N ASP A 22 -14.80 8.32 -21.37
CA ASP A 22 -14.38 9.34 -20.38
C ASP A 22 -14.31 8.73 -18.96
N LEU A 23 -15.24 7.84 -18.61
CA LEU A 23 -15.17 7.08 -17.37
C LEU A 23 -13.91 6.19 -17.33
N LEU A 24 -13.62 5.47 -18.42
CA LEU A 24 -12.40 4.68 -18.56
C LEU A 24 -11.13 5.53 -18.52
N HIS A 25 -11.10 6.73 -19.12
CA HIS A 25 -9.96 7.64 -19.04
C HIS A 25 -9.78 8.21 -17.62
N ARG A 26 -10.86 8.52 -16.89
CA ARG A 26 -10.78 8.96 -15.48
C ARG A 26 -10.30 7.85 -14.55
N LEU A 27 -10.76 6.61 -14.76
CA LEU A 27 -10.24 5.45 -14.05
C LEU A 27 -8.77 5.21 -14.39
N ALA A 28 -8.41 5.26 -15.68
CA ALA A 28 -7.02 5.17 -16.12
C ALA A 28 -6.14 6.25 -15.45
N LEU A 29 -6.61 7.50 -15.35
CA LEU A 29 -5.89 8.59 -14.68
C LEU A 29 -5.74 8.39 -13.17
N ILE A 30 -6.72 7.79 -12.49
CA ILE A 30 -6.62 7.45 -11.05
C ILE A 30 -5.63 6.30 -10.82
N PHE A 31 -5.59 5.32 -11.74
CA PHE A 31 -4.57 4.25 -11.75
C PHE A 31 -3.22 4.68 -12.34
N GLN A 32 -3.12 5.84 -13.00
CA GLN A 32 -1.89 6.41 -13.56
C GLN A 32 -1.26 7.47 -12.65
N GLY A 33 -1.37 7.30 -11.32
CA GLY A 33 -0.39 7.90 -10.39
C GLY A 33 -0.84 8.36 -9.01
N LEU A 34 -1.96 7.89 -8.42
CA LEU A 34 -2.34 8.31 -7.05
C LEU A 34 -2.90 7.20 -6.13
N ILE A 35 -2.03 6.25 -5.80
CA ILE A 35 -1.72 6.03 -4.38
C ILE A 35 -0.17 6.13 -4.23
N SER A 36 0.50 5.54 -3.23
CA SER A 36 1.98 5.51 -3.10
C SER A 36 2.51 4.59 -1.98
N PHE A 37 3.38 3.61 -2.29
CA PHE A 37 4.49 3.23 -1.35
C PHE A 37 5.88 3.34 -1.98
N GLY A 38 6.00 3.02 -3.27
CA GLY A 38 7.21 3.26 -4.05
C GLY A 38 8.35 2.28 -3.81
N ASP A 39 9.43 2.44 -4.59
CA ASP A 39 10.65 1.61 -4.57
C ASP A 39 11.88 2.32 -3.98
N GLY A 40 11.68 3.51 -3.41
CA GLY A 40 12.74 4.44 -2.99
C GLY A 40 13.23 5.39 -4.07
N THR A 41 12.74 5.26 -5.32
CA THR A 41 13.07 6.11 -6.47
C THR A 41 11.87 6.59 -7.29
N THR A 42 10.75 5.86 -7.26
CA THR A 42 9.45 6.26 -7.83
C THR A 42 8.31 5.81 -6.90
N GLU A 43 7.21 6.55 -6.85
CA GLU A 43 6.04 6.27 -6.00
C GLU A 43 4.96 5.44 -6.73
N ASP A 44 4.39 4.46 -6.03
CA ASP A 44 3.57 3.34 -6.56
C ASP A 44 2.08 3.41 -6.12
N ASN A 45 1.45 2.35 -5.61
CA ASN A 45 -0.02 2.23 -5.50
C ASN A 45 -0.51 1.48 -4.23
N ILE A 46 0.26 1.52 -3.13
CA ILE A 46 -0.06 0.98 -1.79
C ILE A 46 -0.33 -0.55 -1.71
N ASP A 47 0.73 -1.34 -1.51
CA ASP A 47 0.73 -2.73 -1.01
C ASP A 47 1.69 -2.92 0.18
N GLY A 48 1.18 -3.30 1.34
CA GLY A 48 1.95 -3.42 2.59
C GLY A 48 1.21 -4.18 3.68
N ARG A 49 1.93 -4.64 4.71
CA ARG A 49 1.41 -5.59 5.71
C ARG A 49 1.58 -5.10 7.14
N TRP A 50 0.53 -5.31 7.93
CA TRP A 50 0.55 -5.11 9.38
C TRP A 50 1.22 -6.29 10.08
N ALA A 51 2.09 -5.99 11.04
CA ALA A 51 2.73 -6.95 11.92
C ALA A 51 2.79 -6.41 13.35
N THR A 52 2.53 -7.25 14.34
CA THR A 52 2.80 -6.94 15.75
C THR A 52 3.92 -7.84 16.23
N VAL A 53 4.99 -7.24 16.72
CA VAL A 53 6.23 -7.89 17.14
C VAL A 53 6.61 -7.40 18.54
N ALA A 54 7.18 -8.28 19.36
CA ALA A 54 7.80 -7.89 20.62
C ALA A 54 9.32 -7.90 20.44
N ASP A 55 9.98 -6.76 20.67
CA ASP A 55 11.41 -6.73 20.94
C ASP A 55 11.65 -7.35 22.31
N THR A 56 11.86 -8.67 22.38
CA THR A 56 12.15 -9.38 23.64
C THR A 56 13.58 -9.19 24.14
N GLY A 57 14.35 -8.28 23.54
CA GLY A 57 15.76 -8.04 23.84
C GLY A 57 15.99 -7.01 24.96
N ASN A 58 17.29 -6.76 25.18
CA ASN A 58 17.74 -5.53 25.83
C ASN A 58 17.53 -4.36 24.85
N ALA A 59 17.46 -3.13 25.37
CA ALA A 59 17.42 -1.94 24.53
C ALA A 59 18.59 -1.93 23.53
N ASP A 60 18.33 -1.43 22.33
CA ASP A 60 19.26 -1.34 21.19
C ASP A 60 19.81 -2.69 20.69
N THR A 61 19.20 -3.81 21.10
CA THR A 61 19.46 -5.15 20.57
C THR A 61 18.65 -5.37 19.29
N GLU A 62 19.25 -6.08 18.33
CA GLU A 62 18.54 -6.46 17.10
C GLU A 62 17.47 -7.51 17.40
N PHE A 63 16.26 -7.27 16.88
CA PHE A 63 15.21 -8.26 16.75
C PHE A 63 14.81 -8.41 15.28
N THR A 64 14.32 -9.58 14.93
CA THR A 64 13.89 -9.92 13.57
C THR A 64 12.48 -10.50 13.58
N PHE A 65 11.73 -10.28 12.50
CA PHE A 65 10.46 -10.95 12.28
C PHE A 65 10.14 -11.08 10.78
N ALA A 66 9.39 -12.13 10.46
CA ALA A 66 8.94 -12.41 9.11
C ALA A 66 7.81 -11.44 8.69
N HIS A 67 8.12 -10.51 7.78
CA HIS A 67 7.16 -9.53 7.28
C HIS A 67 6.18 -10.16 6.29
N GLY A 68 6.59 -11.16 5.51
CA GLY A 68 5.70 -11.93 4.65
C GLY A 68 5.13 -11.19 3.44
N LEU A 69 5.82 -10.18 2.91
CA LEU A 69 5.50 -9.52 1.63
C LEU A 69 6.01 -10.29 0.41
N GLY A 70 6.97 -11.21 0.57
CA GLY A 70 7.57 -11.96 -0.55
C GLY A 70 8.48 -11.14 -1.46
N ARG A 71 8.71 -9.86 -1.12
CA ARG A 71 9.68 -8.93 -1.72
C ARG A 71 10.44 -8.23 -0.60
N THR A 72 11.67 -7.78 -0.84
CA THR A 72 12.41 -6.99 0.14
C THR A 72 11.63 -5.69 0.44
N PRO A 73 11.35 -5.36 1.71
CA PRO A 73 10.67 -4.12 2.06
C PRO A 73 11.53 -2.90 1.79
N VAL A 74 10.88 -1.79 1.45
CA VAL A 74 11.46 -0.46 1.27
C VAL A 74 11.45 0.30 2.60
N GLY A 75 10.50 -0.01 3.51
CA GLY A 75 10.42 0.66 4.80
C GLY A 75 9.39 0.08 5.77
N PHE A 76 9.21 0.77 6.88
CA PHE A 76 8.15 0.49 7.85
C PHE A 76 7.65 1.79 8.50
N PHE A 77 6.41 1.75 8.98
CA PHE A 77 5.83 2.76 9.85
C PHE A 77 5.54 2.16 11.23
N VAL A 78 5.90 2.88 12.30
CA VAL A 78 5.53 2.53 13.67
C VAL A 78 4.11 3.04 13.93
N MET A 79 3.16 2.12 14.04
CA MET A 79 1.74 2.43 14.22
C MET A 79 1.33 2.45 15.69
N ASN A 80 1.97 1.63 16.51
CA ASN A 80 1.81 1.64 17.97
C ASN A 80 3.06 1.10 18.66
N ILE A 81 3.35 1.60 19.86
CA ILE A 81 4.37 1.05 20.76
C ILE A 81 3.87 1.18 22.21
N ASP A 82 4.11 0.15 23.04
CA ASP A 82 3.65 0.11 24.43
C ASP A 82 4.55 0.91 25.41
N LYS A 83 5.76 1.30 24.95
CA LYS A 83 6.78 1.99 25.74
C LYS A 83 7.34 3.20 24.99
N GLY A 84 7.86 4.17 25.75
CA GLY A 84 8.60 5.30 25.18
C GLY A 84 9.94 4.85 24.61
N GLY A 85 9.99 4.60 23.30
CA GLY A 85 11.20 4.22 22.57
C GLY A 85 11.11 4.54 21.09
N VAL A 86 12.26 4.59 20.43
CA VAL A 86 12.39 4.73 18.97
C VAL A 86 12.67 3.36 18.39
N VAL A 87 11.95 2.99 17.33
CA VAL A 87 12.24 1.79 16.52
C VAL A 87 12.98 2.22 15.27
N TYR A 88 14.10 1.57 14.97
CA TYR A 88 15.02 1.97 13.90
C TYR A 88 15.66 0.75 13.24
N ASP A 89 16.23 0.96 12.05
CA ASP A 89 16.96 -0.06 11.30
C ASP A 89 18.19 -0.56 12.10
N SER A 90 18.36 -1.87 12.18
CA SER A 90 19.51 -2.48 12.84
C SER A 90 20.85 -2.22 12.15
N GLY A 91 20.84 -1.95 10.84
CA GLY A 91 22.01 -1.95 9.95
C GLY A 91 22.27 -3.29 9.24
N THR A 92 21.49 -4.33 9.55
CA THR A 92 21.52 -5.63 8.85
C THR A 92 20.59 -5.58 7.64
N SER A 93 21.10 -5.91 6.45
CA SER A 93 20.32 -5.87 5.21
C SER A 93 19.06 -6.75 5.29
N TRP A 94 17.90 -6.16 4.99
CA TRP A 94 16.62 -6.89 4.94
C TRP A 94 16.52 -7.77 3.70
N ASP A 95 15.67 -8.79 3.75
CA ASP A 95 15.40 -9.69 2.64
C ASP A 95 13.89 -9.87 2.37
N ALA A 96 13.55 -10.78 1.45
CA ALA A 96 12.16 -11.02 1.02
C ALA A 96 11.27 -11.73 2.06
N THR A 97 11.86 -12.18 3.18
CA THR A 97 11.20 -12.91 4.28
C THR A 97 11.20 -12.07 5.56
N ASP A 98 12.37 -11.54 5.94
CA ASP A 98 12.65 -10.99 7.26
C ASP A 98 13.19 -9.55 7.20
N ILE A 99 12.84 -8.74 8.20
CA ILE A 99 13.47 -7.44 8.47
C ILE A 99 14.18 -7.46 9.83
N TYR A 100 15.16 -6.57 10.00
CA TYR A 100 16.04 -6.51 11.16
C TYR A 100 16.01 -5.10 11.77
N LEU A 101 15.42 -4.98 12.95
CA LEU A 101 15.15 -3.70 13.62
C LEU A 101 15.72 -3.69 15.04
N LYS A 102 15.78 -2.50 15.64
CA LYS A 102 16.15 -2.27 17.05
C LYS A 102 15.12 -1.37 17.69
N CYS A 103 14.90 -1.51 19.00
CA CYS A 103 14.17 -0.53 19.79
C CYS A 103 15.04 0.06 20.91
N SER A 104 15.00 1.37 21.11
CA SER A 104 15.69 2.03 22.22
C SER A 104 15.04 1.75 23.59
N ALA A 105 14.00 0.93 23.66
CA ALA A 105 13.29 0.53 24.87
C ALA A 105 13.17 -1.00 24.93
N ALA A 106 13.79 -1.62 25.93
CA ALA A 106 13.79 -3.06 26.10
C ALA A 106 12.38 -3.65 26.29
N ASN A 107 12.16 -4.87 25.77
CA ASN A 107 10.92 -5.63 25.97
C ASN A 107 9.67 -4.92 25.40
N ALA A 108 9.81 -4.09 24.37
CA ALA A 108 8.72 -3.29 23.81
C ALA A 108 7.85 -4.09 22.83
N ALA A 109 6.53 -3.96 22.93
CA ALA A 109 5.58 -4.45 21.94
C ALA A 109 5.31 -3.34 20.90
N VAL A 110 5.60 -3.64 19.64
CA VAL A 110 5.51 -2.71 18.52
C VAL A 110 4.52 -3.25 17.48
N THR A 111 3.60 -2.41 17.03
CA THR A 111 2.82 -2.67 15.82
C THR A 111 3.36 -1.84 14.68
N LEU A 112 3.75 -2.53 13.62
CA LEU A 112 4.41 -2.01 12.43
C LEU A 112 3.50 -2.19 11.23
N PHE A 113 3.63 -1.28 10.27
CA PHE A 113 3.12 -1.46 8.92
C PHE A 113 4.30 -1.41 7.95
N VAL A 114 4.61 -2.55 7.33
CA VAL A 114 5.80 -2.80 6.51
C VAL A 114 5.44 -2.68 5.02
N ILE A 115 6.28 -2.01 4.25
CA ILE A 115 6.05 -1.63 2.84
C ILE A 115 7.25 -1.91 1.95
#